data_AF-A0A9P7GDQ5-F1
#
_entry.id   AF-A0A9P7GDQ5-F1
#
_cell.length_a   1.000
_cell.length_b   1.000
_cell.length_c   1.000
_cell.angle_alpha   90.00
_cell.angle_beta   90.00
_cell.angle_gamma   90.00
#
_symmetry.space_group_name_H-M   'P 1'
#
loop_
_entity.id
_entity.type
_entity.pdbx_description
1 polymer ?
#
loop_
_entity_poly.entity_id
_entity_poly.type
_entity_poly.pdbx_seq_one_letter_code
_entity_poly.pdbx_strand_id
1 'polypeptide(L)'
;MARKALSQTKKAQIDQEKHDLLMARAVIRYQQELAKPDSEKRDGLQKDKSWISVEESDEVVQYTVEIASWGHPLSQRRLKEHVDHILRKRLGSKFPSDSVGVNWTRHFIEKHSKRLHIYTAKPLDTARGQAVNPEANARYFDTVENVQLRGDSGKPIAPECTFAIDEIGFQPNGDEGFEKVIGAPGKKLQYKQQAGTHKNTTVLITVGAGGVALNPAIIFKGLAYLVCWKQDNPANAL
;
A
#
# COMPACT_ATOMS: atom_id res chain seq x y z
N MET A 1 -26.41 -47.34 -6.16
CA MET A 1 -25.30 -48.23 -6.58
C MET A 1 -23.97 -47.58 -6.24
N ALA A 2 -23.19 -48.17 -5.33
CA ALA A 2 -21.89 -47.63 -4.92
C ALA A 2 -20.86 -47.78 -6.05
N ARG A 3 -20.20 -46.68 -6.46
CA ARG A 3 -19.12 -46.71 -7.45
C ARG A 3 -17.94 -47.50 -6.85
N LYS A 4 -17.64 -48.68 -7.42
CA LYS A 4 -16.44 -49.45 -7.05
C LYS A 4 -15.18 -48.66 -7.41
N ALA A 5 -14.17 -48.71 -6.53
CA ALA A 5 -12.88 -48.10 -6.77
C ALA A 5 -12.23 -48.71 -8.03
N LEU A 6 -11.68 -47.85 -8.89
CA LEU A 6 -10.99 -48.26 -10.12
C LEU A 6 -9.69 -49.01 -9.77
N SER A 7 -9.41 -50.08 -10.52
CA SER A 7 -8.12 -50.78 -10.51
C SER A 7 -6.97 -49.82 -10.85
N GLN A 8 -5.78 -50.07 -10.30
CA GLN A 8 -4.57 -49.28 -10.57
C GLN A 8 -4.27 -49.19 -12.08
N THR A 9 -4.44 -50.29 -12.81
CA THR A 9 -4.25 -50.34 -14.27
C THR A 9 -5.23 -49.44 -15.00
N LYS A 10 -6.49 -49.39 -14.54
CA LYS A 10 -7.52 -48.55 -15.15
C LYS A 10 -7.28 -47.07 -14.87
N LYS A 11 -6.74 -46.73 -13.70
CA LYS A 11 -6.31 -45.35 -13.37
C LYS A 11 -5.15 -44.91 -14.27
N ALA A 12 -4.12 -45.74 -14.40
CA ALA A 12 -2.98 -45.47 -15.28
C ALA A 12 -3.41 -45.28 -16.75
N GLN A 13 -4.33 -46.12 -17.24
CA GLN A 13 -4.89 -45.98 -18.58
C GLN A 13 -5.62 -44.64 -18.76
N ILE A 14 -6.48 -44.26 -17.81
CA ILE A 14 -7.19 -42.98 -17.85
C ILE A 14 -6.22 -41.79 -17.83
N ASP A 15 -5.15 -41.88 -17.05
CA ASP A 15 -4.16 -40.80 -16.96
C ASP A 15 -3.32 -40.70 -18.25
N GLN A 16 -3.02 -41.83 -18.90
CA GLN A 16 -2.37 -41.87 -20.20
C GLN A 16 -3.28 -41.31 -21.31
N GLU A 17 -4.55 -41.70 -21.37
CA GLU A 17 -5.52 -41.15 -22.32
C GLU A 17 -5.71 -39.63 -22.14
N LYS A 18 -5.75 -39.15 -20.89
CA LYS A 18 -5.78 -37.72 -20.59
C LYS A 18 -4.49 -37.02 -21.03
N HIS A 19 -3.33 -37.64 -20.82
CA HIS A 19 -2.05 -37.11 -21.24
C HIS A 19 -2.00 -36.97 -22.76
N ASP A 20 -2.36 -38.02 -23.50
CA ASP A 20 -2.36 -38.03 -24.97
C ASP A 20 -3.30 -36.96 -25.54
N LEU A 21 -4.48 -36.79 -24.92
CA LEU A 21 -5.45 -35.78 -25.31
C LEU A 21 -4.96 -34.34 -25.03
N LEU A 22 -4.23 -34.14 -23.94
CA LEU A 22 -3.56 -32.87 -23.63
C LEU A 22 -2.43 -32.60 -24.63
N MET A 23 -1.63 -33.60 -24.97
CA MET A 23 -0.53 -33.48 -25.93
C MET A 23 -1.05 -33.16 -27.33
N ALA A 24 -2.10 -33.83 -27.78
CA ALA A 24 -2.74 -33.54 -29.08
C ALA A 24 -3.25 -32.09 -29.16
N ARG A 25 -3.90 -31.59 -28.10
CA ARG A 25 -4.34 -30.20 -28.03
C ARG A 25 -3.18 -29.21 -28.04
N ALA A 26 -2.08 -29.54 -27.36
CA ALA A 26 -0.89 -28.70 -27.32
C ALA A 26 -0.23 -28.57 -28.71
N VAL A 27 -0.15 -29.68 -29.46
CA VAL A 27 0.40 -29.69 -30.82
C VAL A 27 -0.43 -28.82 -31.77
N ILE A 28 -1.76 -28.98 -31.75
CA ILE A 28 -2.67 -28.19 -32.60
C ILE A 28 -2.49 -26.69 -32.34
N ARG A 29 -2.43 -26.28 -31.07
CA ARG A 29 -2.23 -24.87 -30.73
C ARG A 29 -0.85 -24.35 -31.10
N TYR A 30 0.20 -25.16 -30.94
CA TYR A 30 1.54 -24.78 -31.35
C TYR A 30 1.60 -24.50 -32.87
N GLN A 31 0.95 -25.33 -33.67
CA GLN A 31 0.82 -25.11 -35.12
C GLN A 31 0.03 -23.84 -35.44
N GLN A 32 -1.05 -23.55 -34.72
CA GLN A 32 -1.81 -22.30 -34.86
C GLN A 32 -0.99 -21.05 -34.50
N GLU A 33 -0.13 -21.11 -33.48
CA GLU A 33 0.76 -20.01 -33.11
C GLU A 33 1.89 -19.80 -34.14
N LEU A 34 2.40 -20.87 -34.76
CA LEU A 34 3.37 -20.77 -35.85
C LEU A 34 2.78 -20.16 -37.12
N ALA A 35 1.49 -20.34 -37.36
CA ALA A 35 0.79 -19.79 -38.52
C ALA A 35 0.47 -18.28 -38.40
N LYS A 36 0.75 -17.64 -37.26
CA LYS A 36 0.52 -16.21 -37.09
C LYS A 36 1.57 -15.37 -37.83
N PRO A 37 1.15 -14.26 -38.46
CA PRO A 37 2.08 -13.34 -39.13
C PRO A 37 3.06 -12.71 -38.14
N ASP A 38 4.27 -12.38 -38.59
CA ASP A 38 5.35 -11.86 -37.73
C ASP A 38 5.03 -10.50 -37.08
N SER A 39 3.99 -9.81 -37.55
CA SER A 39 3.44 -8.61 -36.91
C SER A 39 2.70 -8.89 -35.60
N GLU A 40 2.25 -10.13 -35.37
CA GLU A 40 1.56 -10.54 -34.16
C GLU A 40 2.50 -11.27 -33.20
N LYS A 41 2.45 -10.88 -31.93
CA LYS A 41 3.21 -11.55 -30.88
C LYS A 41 2.67 -12.97 -30.68
N ARG A 42 3.55 -13.98 -30.83
CA ARG A 42 3.21 -15.38 -30.58
C ARG A 42 3.10 -15.60 -29.07
N ASP A 43 1.88 -15.82 -28.59
CA ASP A 43 1.56 -15.95 -27.15
C ASP A 43 1.77 -17.38 -26.63
N GLY A 44 2.04 -18.34 -27.52
CA GLY A 44 2.25 -19.75 -27.17
C GLY A 44 1.08 -20.39 -26.40
N LEU A 45 1.36 -21.46 -25.66
CA LEU A 45 0.40 -22.16 -24.79
C LEU A 45 0.00 -21.37 -23.52
N GLN A 46 0.33 -20.08 -23.43
CA GLN A 46 0.19 -19.29 -22.22
C GLN A 46 -1.26 -18.88 -21.93
N LYS A 47 -2.09 -18.73 -22.97
CA LYS A 47 -3.53 -18.39 -22.85
C LYS A 47 -4.33 -19.41 -22.03
N ASP A 48 -3.95 -20.70 -22.06
CA ASP A 48 -4.69 -21.78 -21.36
C ASP A 48 -4.20 -22.05 -19.93
N LYS A 49 -3.11 -21.40 -19.51
CA LYS A 49 -2.51 -21.58 -18.17
C LYS A 49 -2.96 -20.51 -17.18
N SER A 50 -3.86 -19.61 -17.58
CA SER A 50 -4.37 -18.55 -16.70
C SER A 50 -5.37 -19.13 -15.71
N TRP A 51 -5.11 -18.96 -14.41
CA TRP A 51 -6.06 -19.32 -13.37
C TRP A 51 -7.34 -18.48 -13.43
N ILE A 52 -7.21 -17.20 -13.82
CA ILE A 52 -8.31 -16.23 -13.91
C ILE A 52 -8.96 -16.25 -15.30
N SER A 53 -10.29 -16.20 -15.34
CA SER A 53 -11.04 -16.06 -16.60
C SER A 53 -10.88 -14.66 -17.19
N VAL A 54 -11.31 -14.47 -18.43
CA VAL A 54 -11.26 -13.15 -19.09
C VAL A 54 -12.21 -12.17 -18.40
N GLU A 55 -13.39 -12.65 -18.00
CA GLU A 55 -14.41 -11.87 -17.31
C GLU A 55 -13.95 -11.46 -15.91
N GLU A 56 -13.44 -12.42 -15.11
CA GLU A 56 -12.87 -12.14 -13.78
C GLU A 56 -11.70 -11.16 -13.88
N SER A 57 -10.88 -11.30 -14.92
CA SER A 57 -9.76 -10.39 -15.16
C SER A 57 -10.25 -8.98 -15.44
N ASP A 58 -11.34 -8.80 -16.17
CA ASP A 58 -11.90 -7.49 -16.49
C ASP A 58 -12.50 -6.81 -15.25
N GLU A 59 -13.23 -7.56 -14.43
CA GLU A 59 -13.78 -7.11 -13.15
C GLU A 59 -12.68 -6.67 -12.18
N VAL A 60 -11.60 -7.45 -12.07
CA VAL A 60 -10.45 -7.11 -11.21
C VAL A 60 -9.78 -5.82 -11.68
N VAL A 61 -9.61 -5.63 -12.99
CA VAL A 61 -9.05 -4.39 -13.55
C VAL A 61 -9.97 -3.21 -13.24
N GLN A 62 -11.28 -3.37 -13.45
CA GLN A 62 -12.26 -2.33 -13.22
C GLN A 62 -12.29 -1.90 -11.75
N TYR A 63 -12.40 -2.86 -10.83
CA TYR A 63 -12.35 -2.62 -9.39
C TYR A 63 -11.06 -1.92 -8.96
N THR A 64 -9.91 -2.34 -9.50
CA THR A 64 -8.61 -1.73 -9.20
C THR A 64 -8.57 -0.25 -9.61
N VAL A 65 -9.14 0.09 -10.77
CA VAL A 65 -9.20 1.47 -11.25
C VAL A 65 -10.17 2.31 -10.41
N GLU A 66 -11.34 1.76 -10.08
CA GLU A 66 -12.37 2.45 -9.29
C GLU A 66 -11.85 2.79 -7.89
N ILE A 67 -11.29 1.82 -7.17
CA ILE A 67 -10.81 2.05 -5.80
C ILE A 67 -9.59 2.99 -5.77
N ALA A 68 -8.76 2.97 -6.81
CA ALA A 68 -7.69 3.95 -7.00
C ALA A 68 -8.24 5.36 -7.28
N SER A 69 -9.36 5.47 -8.01
CA SER A 69 -10.02 6.76 -8.26
C SER A 69 -10.58 7.38 -6.97
N TRP A 70 -11.05 6.55 -6.04
CA TRP A 70 -11.52 6.96 -4.71
C TRP A 70 -10.38 7.30 -3.73
N GLY A 71 -9.12 7.14 -4.15
CA GLY A 71 -7.96 7.43 -3.31
C GLY A 71 -7.52 6.27 -2.43
N HIS A 72 -8.02 5.06 -2.65
CA HIS A 72 -7.57 3.85 -1.96
C HIS A 72 -6.91 2.86 -2.94
N PRO A 73 -5.85 3.27 -3.65
CA PRO A 73 -5.25 2.42 -4.68
C PRO A 73 -4.63 1.16 -4.08
N LEU A 74 -4.81 0.03 -4.76
CA LEU A 74 -4.29 -1.26 -4.31
C LEU A 74 -2.79 -1.34 -4.52
N SER A 75 -2.07 -1.97 -3.59
CA SER A 75 -0.71 -2.42 -3.84
C SER A 75 -0.69 -3.79 -4.51
N GLN A 76 0.48 -4.18 -5.03
CA GLN A 76 0.63 -5.51 -5.65
C GLN A 76 0.25 -6.64 -4.70
N ARG A 77 0.58 -6.51 -3.40
CA ARG A 77 0.18 -7.48 -2.38
C ARG A 77 -1.34 -7.57 -2.25
N ARG A 78 -2.03 -6.43 -2.16
CA ARG A 78 -3.50 -6.39 -2.03
C ARG A 78 -4.22 -6.92 -3.27
N LEU A 79 -3.71 -6.59 -4.46
CA LEU A 79 -4.22 -7.16 -5.71
C LEU A 79 -4.12 -8.68 -5.70
N LYS A 80 -2.97 -9.23 -5.27
CA LYS A 80 -2.78 -10.68 -5.11
C LYS A 80 -3.81 -11.28 -4.16
N GLU A 81 -3.96 -10.71 -2.95
CA GLU A 81 -4.90 -11.19 -1.93
C GLU A 81 -6.35 -11.24 -2.45
N HIS A 82 -6.79 -10.22 -3.19
CA HIS A 82 -8.12 -10.20 -3.79
C HIS A 82 -8.30 -11.28 -4.86
N VAL A 83 -7.32 -11.46 -5.73
CA VAL A 83 -7.37 -12.49 -6.78
C VAL A 83 -7.36 -13.89 -6.19
N ASP A 84 -6.50 -14.14 -5.18
CA ASP A 84 -6.47 -15.41 -4.47
C ASP A 84 -7.83 -15.72 -3.82
N HIS A 85 -8.51 -14.71 -3.27
CA HIS A 85 -9.84 -14.88 -2.68
C HIS A 85 -10.89 -15.30 -3.71
N ILE A 86 -10.89 -14.66 -4.88
CA ILE A 86 -11.78 -15.01 -6.00
C ILE A 86 -11.51 -16.44 -6.45
N LEU A 87 -10.23 -16.78 -6.70
CA LEU A 87 -9.82 -18.10 -7.17
C LEU A 87 -10.12 -19.20 -6.15
N ARG A 88 -9.88 -18.96 -4.85
CA ARG A 88 -10.23 -19.91 -3.78
C ARG A 88 -11.73 -20.17 -3.71
N LYS A 89 -12.56 -19.13 -3.88
CA LYS A 89 -14.01 -19.29 -3.91
C LYS A 89 -14.50 -20.08 -5.13
N ARG A 90 -13.93 -19.85 -6.31
CA ARG A 90 -14.36 -20.52 -7.55
C ARG A 90 -13.79 -21.94 -7.70
N LEU A 91 -12.50 -22.13 -7.44
CA LEU A 91 -11.77 -23.37 -7.73
C LEU A 91 -11.65 -24.28 -6.51
N GLY A 92 -11.82 -23.76 -5.29
CA GLY A 92 -11.74 -24.53 -4.05
C GLY A 92 -10.42 -25.30 -3.95
N SER A 93 -10.52 -26.63 -3.76
CA SER A 93 -9.37 -27.53 -3.64
C SER A 93 -8.55 -27.71 -4.92
N LYS A 94 -9.04 -27.24 -6.08
CA LYS A 94 -8.26 -27.25 -7.34
C LYS A 94 -7.25 -26.10 -7.41
N PHE A 95 -7.40 -25.09 -6.57
CA PHE A 95 -6.43 -23.99 -6.48
C PHE A 95 -5.33 -24.36 -5.48
N PRO A 96 -4.05 -24.13 -5.80
CA PRO A 96 -2.95 -24.39 -4.87
C PRO A 96 -3.13 -23.66 -3.52
N SER A 97 -2.66 -24.28 -2.44
CA SER A 97 -2.60 -23.63 -1.11
C SER A 97 -1.77 -22.34 -1.17
N ASP A 98 -0.70 -22.38 -1.96
CA ASP A 98 0.40 -21.42 -1.95
C ASP A 98 0.15 -20.18 -2.81
N SER A 99 -1.13 -19.83 -3.06
CA SER A 99 -1.57 -18.63 -3.80
C SER A 99 -1.12 -18.58 -5.27
N VAL A 100 -1.50 -17.52 -6.00
CA VAL A 100 -0.92 -17.23 -7.32
C VAL A 100 0.59 -16.99 -7.20
N GLY A 101 1.33 -17.35 -8.26
CA GLY A 101 2.79 -17.26 -8.29
C GLY A 101 3.33 -15.86 -7.99
N VAL A 102 4.57 -15.79 -7.48
CA VAL A 102 5.21 -14.54 -7.01
C VAL A 102 5.20 -13.42 -8.06
N ASN A 103 5.40 -13.77 -9.34
CA ASN A 103 5.43 -12.80 -10.44
C ASN A 103 4.06 -12.54 -11.10
N TRP A 104 2.98 -13.15 -10.61
CA TRP A 104 1.67 -13.10 -11.25
C TRP A 104 1.14 -11.66 -11.35
N THR A 105 1.24 -10.88 -10.27
CA THR A 105 0.76 -9.50 -10.23
C THR A 105 1.49 -8.60 -11.21
N ARG A 106 2.81 -8.74 -11.33
CA ARG A 106 3.61 -8.01 -12.32
C ARG A 106 3.15 -8.32 -13.73
N HIS A 107 3.01 -9.60 -14.07
CA HIS A 107 2.56 -10.01 -15.41
C HIS A 107 1.12 -9.61 -15.70
N PHE A 108 0.25 -9.62 -14.69
CA PHE A 108 -1.12 -9.13 -14.80
C PHE A 108 -1.14 -7.63 -15.14
N ILE A 109 -0.36 -6.82 -14.43
CA ILE A 109 -0.27 -5.38 -14.69
C ILE A 109 0.33 -5.12 -16.08
N GLU A 110 1.39 -5.83 -16.47
CA GLU A 110 2.00 -5.73 -17.80
C GLU A 110 0.99 -6.05 -18.92
N LYS A 111 0.25 -7.16 -18.77
CA LYS A 111 -0.79 -7.59 -19.70
C LYS A 111 -1.91 -6.55 -19.85
N HIS A 112 -2.28 -5.88 -18.76
CA HIS A 112 -3.32 -4.86 -18.71
C HIS A 112 -2.76 -3.43 -18.69
N SER A 113 -1.55 -3.21 -19.20
CA SER A 113 -0.84 -1.91 -19.16
C SER A 113 -1.59 -0.75 -19.81
N LYS A 114 -2.49 -1.04 -20.76
CA LYS A 114 -3.40 -0.03 -21.35
C LYS A 114 -4.41 0.54 -20.33
N ARG A 115 -4.67 -0.17 -19.24
CA ARG A 115 -5.67 0.18 -18.20
C ARG A 115 -5.08 0.30 -16.80
N LEU A 116 -3.91 -0.29 -16.55
CA LEU A 116 -3.24 -0.27 -15.25
C LEU A 116 -1.82 0.25 -15.37
N HIS A 117 -1.41 1.06 -14.40
CA HIS A 117 -0.06 1.59 -14.26
C HIS A 117 0.37 1.60 -12.79
N ILE A 118 1.67 1.44 -12.54
CA ILE A 118 2.25 1.45 -11.19
C ILE A 118 2.75 2.85 -10.86
N TYR A 119 2.32 3.37 -9.72
CA TYR A 119 2.72 4.66 -9.19
C TYR A 119 3.44 4.50 -7.85
N THR A 120 4.37 5.39 -7.56
CA THR A 120 4.88 5.58 -6.19
C THR A 120 3.86 6.44 -5.45
N ALA A 121 3.19 5.87 -4.43
CA ALA A 121 2.26 6.64 -3.62
C ALA A 121 3.03 7.73 -2.86
N LYS A 122 2.54 8.97 -2.90
CA LYS A 122 3.00 10.03 -2.01
C LYS A 122 1.92 10.29 -0.96
N PRO A 123 2.28 10.41 0.33
CA PRO A 123 1.36 10.91 1.33
C PRO A 123 0.92 12.34 0.96
N LEU A 124 -0.27 12.74 1.41
CA LEU A 124 -0.88 14.06 1.15
C LEU A 124 -0.14 15.22 1.86
N ASP A 125 1.13 15.05 2.21
CA ASP A 125 1.99 16.03 2.90
C ASP A 125 2.49 17.13 1.95
N THR A 126 2.24 17.00 0.64
CA THR A 126 2.65 18.00 -0.36
C THR A 126 1.93 19.36 -0.17
N ALA A 127 0.81 19.39 0.56
CA ALA A 127 0.14 20.62 0.97
C ALA A 127 0.97 21.45 1.97
N ARG A 128 1.83 20.82 2.79
CA ARG A 128 2.72 21.54 3.71
C ARG A 128 3.89 22.20 2.98
N GLY A 129 4.35 21.62 1.87
CA GLY A 129 5.36 22.21 1.00
C GLY A 129 4.92 23.52 0.33
N GLN A 130 3.61 23.75 0.17
CA GLN A 130 3.08 24.98 -0.43
C GLN A 130 2.97 26.16 0.56
N ALA A 131 3.13 25.91 1.87
CA ALA A 131 3.09 26.96 2.90
C ALA A 131 4.45 27.67 3.11
N VAL A 132 5.52 27.18 2.50
CA VAL A 132 6.87 27.75 2.60
C VAL A 132 7.06 28.79 1.51
N ASN A 133 6.73 30.05 1.81
CA ASN A 133 7.01 31.19 0.92
C ASN A 133 7.97 32.19 1.58
N PRO A 134 8.67 33.05 0.81
CA PRO A 134 9.67 33.97 1.36
C PRO A 134 9.13 34.90 2.44
N GLU A 135 7.89 35.36 2.33
CA GLU A 135 7.26 36.26 3.29
C GLU A 135 6.96 35.55 4.62
N ALA A 136 6.41 34.33 4.56
CA ALA A 136 6.16 33.51 5.74
C ALA A 136 7.46 33.17 6.48
N ASN A 137 8.53 32.86 5.74
CA ASN A 137 9.85 32.62 6.32
C ASN A 137 10.43 33.88 6.97
N ALA A 138 10.34 35.04 6.30
CA ALA A 138 10.82 36.30 6.85
C ALA A 138 10.10 36.64 8.16
N ARG A 139 8.75 36.59 8.16
CA ARG A 139 7.95 36.82 9.38
C ARG A 139 8.28 35.84 10.50
N TYR A 140 8.54 34.58 10.18
CA TYR A 140 8.97 33.59 11.16
C TYR A 140 10.30 33.99 11.82
N PHE A 141 11.32 34.30 11.02
CA PHE A 141 12.63 34.68 11.56
C PHE A 141 12.58 35.99 12.35
N ASP A 142 11.84 37.00 11.88
CA ASP A 142 11.62 38.25 12.61
C ASP A 142 10.95 37.99 13.97
N THR A 143 9.97 37.10 14.01
CA THR A 143 9.26 36.74 15.26
C THR A 143 10.20 36.02 16.23
N VAL A 144 10.96 35.04 15.75
CA VAL A 144 11.92 34.29 16.57
C VAL A 144 12.99 35.21 17.13
N GLU A 145 13.57 36.11 16.31
CA GLU A 145 14.58 37.07 16.75
C GLU A 145 14.03 38.03 17.81
N ASN A 146 12.84 38.59 17.59
CA ASN A 146 12.21 39.49 18.55
C ASN A 146 11.95 38.80 19.90
N VAL A 147 11.43 37.58 19.89
CA VAL A 147 11.18 36.80 21.12
C VAL A 147 12.50 36.45 21.82
N GLN A 148 13.52 36.01 21.09
CA GLN A 148 14.83 35.67 21.67
C GLN A 148 15.55 36.88 22.26
N LEU A 149 15.48 38.05 21.62
CA LEU A 149 16.19 39.25 22.08
C LEU A 149 15.44 40.03 23.16
N ARG A 150 14.12 39.91 23.24
CA ARG A 150 13.31 40.76 24.13
C ARG A 150 12.55 39.99 25.21
N GLY A 151 12.24 38.70 25.02
CA GLY A 151 11.49 37.90 26.00
C GLY A 151 10.25 38.62 26.58
N ASP A 152 9.72 38.13 27.70
CA ASP A 152 8.58 38.79 28.37
C ASP A 152 9.02 39.98 29.25
N SER A 153 10.32 40.04 29.60
CA SER A 153 10.89 41.04 30.51
C SER A 153 11.65 42.18 29.81
N GLY A 154 11.62 42.24 28.48
CA GLY A 154 12.40 43.18 27.68
C GLY A 154 13.89 42.86 27.58
N LYS A 155 14.29 41.62 27.93
CA LYS A 155 15.67 41.14 27.95
C LYS A 155 15.83 39.86 27.11
N PRO A 156 17.05 39.59 26.61
CA PRO A 156 17.31 38.35 25.88
C PRO A 156 17.00 37.11 26.72
N ILE A 157 16.40 36.10 26.09
CA ILE A 157 16.20 34.78 26.67
C ILE A 157 17.57 34.13 26.81
N ALA A 158 17.92 33.70 28.01
CA ALA A 158 19.19 33.04 28.24
C ALA A 158 19.26 31.69 27.48
N PRO A 159 20.42 31.29 26.93
CA PRO A 159 20.56 30.02 26.22
C PRO A 159 20.13 28.80 27.05
N GLU A 160 20.39 28.81 28.35
CA GLU A 160 19.96 27.77 29.30
C GLU A 160 18.44 27.67 29.47
N CYS A 161 17.69 28.70 29.05
CA CYS A 161 16.23 28.72 29.07
C CYS A 161 15.62 28.45 27.68
N THR A 162 16.44 28.15 26.68
CA THR A 162 15.96 27.87 25.31
C THR A 162 15.87 26.36 25.10
N PHE A 163 14.65 25.87 24.87
CA PHE A 163 14.38 24.45 24.63
C PHE A 163 13.69 24.27 23.28
N ALA A 164 14.25 23.40 22.44
CA ALA A 164 13.59 22.91 21.25
C ALA A 164 12.84 21.62 21.60
N ILE A 165 11.54 21.60 21.36
CA ILE A 165 10.68 20.42 21.52
C ILE A 165 10.24 20.01 20.13
N ASP A 166 10.39 18.73 19.81
CA ASP A 166 9.83 18.15 18.59
C ASP A 166 9.02 16.89 18.92
N GLU A 167 8.02 16.63 18.08
CA GLU A 167 7.09 15.52 18.22
C GLU A 167 7.29 14.50 17.10
N ILE A 168 7.55 13.25 17.49
CA ILE A 168 7.52 12.12 16.56
C ILE A 168 6.37 11.16 16.91
N GLY A 169 5.49 10.94 15.95
CA GLY A 169 4.43 9.95 16.03
C GLY A 169 4.89 8.60 15.48
N PHE A 170 4.68 7.54 16.25
CA PHE A 170 4.85 6.16 15.81
C PHE A 170 3.50 5.47 15.68
N GLN A 171 3.15 5.10 14.46
CA GLN A 171 1.99 4.27 14.19
C GLN A 171 2.38 2.78 14.29
N PRO A 172 1.69 1.97 15.12
CA PRO A 172 2.04 0.56 15.35
C PRO A 172 1.84 -0.33 14.11
N ASN A 173 1.18 0.17 13.07
CA ASN A 173 0.89 -0.61 11.86
C ASN A 173 1.93 -0.43 10.75
N GLY A 174 3.00 0.36 10.94
CA GLY A 174 4.18 0.34 10.06
C GLY A 174 3.95 0.65 8.58
N ASP A 175 2.79 1.15 8.19
CA ASP A 175 2.42 1.45 6.79
C ASP A 175 2.99 2.81 6.33
N GLU A 176 4.05 3.28 7.00
CA GLU A 176 4.82 4.47 6.61
C GLU A 176 5.89 4.06 5.62
N GLY A 177 5.54 4.16 4.34
CA GLY A 177 6.48 3.93 3.25
C GLY A 177 5.90 4.34 1.91
N PHE A 178 6.79 4.70 0.98
CA PHE A 178 6.47 4.89 -0.43
C PHE A 178 6.04 3.54 -1.05
N GLU A 179 4.79 3.14 -0.83
CA GLU A 179 4.25 1.92 -1.40
C GLU A 179 4.00 2.10 -2.91
N LYS A 180 4.37 1.08 -3.70
CA LYS A 180 3.99 1.03 -5.12
C LYS A 180 2.53 0.63 -5.23
N VAL A 181 1.71 1.55 -5.70
CA VAL A 181 0.25 1.41 -5.83
C VAL A 181 -0.17 1.38 -7.29
N ILE A 182 -1.32 0.78 -7.58
CA ILE A 182 -1.83 0.55 -8.93
C ILE A 182 -2.98 1.53 -9.19
N GLY A 183 -3.00 2.14 -10.37
CA GLY A 183 -4.09 3.01 -10.81
C GLY A 183 -4.22 3.08 -12.33
N ALA A 184 -5.17 3.87 -12.82
CA ALA A 184 -5.35 4.10 -14.25
C ALA A 184 -4.15 4.87 -14.85
N PRO A 185 -3.76 4.55 -16.11
CA PRO A 185 -2.68 5.25 -16.79
C PRO A 185 -3.03 6.71 -17.09
N GLY A 186 -2.00 7.54 -17.29
CA GLY A 186 -2.15 8.95 -17.68
C GLY A 186 -2.15 9.94 -16.51
N LYS A 187 -2.23 9.47 -15.25
CA LYS A 187 -1.99 10.34 -14.08
C LYS A 187 -0.49 10.55 -13.87
N LYS A 188 -0.08 11.75 -13.44
CA LYS A 188 1.31 12.02 -13.03
C LYS A 188 1.63 11.47 -11.63
N LEU A 189 0.61 11.42 -10.77
CA LEU A 189 0.74 10.99 -9.39
C LEU A 189 -0.56 10.31 -8.92
N GLN A 190 -0.42 9.30 -8.06
CA GLN A 190 -1.55 8.65 -7.39
C GLN A 190 -1.41 8.89 -5.88
N TYR A 191 -2.39 9.57 -5.29
CA TYR A 191 -2.47 9.78 -3.85
C TYR A 191 -3.13 8.56 -3.18
N LYS A 192 -2.63 8.21 -1.99
CA LYS A 192 -3.23 7.21 -1.10
C LYS A 192 -3.83 7.97 0.09
N GLN A 193 -5.15 8.00 0.17
CA GLN A 193 -5.84 8.41 1.38
C GLN A 193 -5.59 7.33 2.43
N GLN A 194 -4.82 7.69 3.45
CA GLN A 194 -4.60 6.85 4.60
C GLN A 194 -5.54 7.35 5.69
N ALA A 195 -6.49 6.50 6.09
CA ALA A 195 -7.17 6.71 7.36
C ALA A 195 -6.09 6.58 8.43
N GLY A 196 -5.68 7.71 9.02
CA GLY A 196 -4.72 7.69 10.11
C GLY A 196 -5.25 6.74 11.18
N THR A 197 -4.53 5.67 11.49
CA THR A 197 -4.91 4.85 12.62
C THR A 197 -4.82 5.73 13.87
N HIS A 198 -5.94 5.94 14.59
CA HIS A 198 -6.00 6.73 15.83
C HIS A 198 -5.24 6.07 17.02
N LYS A 199 -4.27 5.20 16.72
CA LYS A 199 -3.36 4.61 17.68
C LYS A 199 -1.98 5.17 17.31
N ASN A 200 -1.63 6.31 17.88
CA ASN A 200 -0.30 6.88 17.73
C ASN A 200 0.39 6.79 19.10
N THR A 201 1.62 6.28 19.12
CA THR A 201 2.51 6.48 20.26
C THR A 201 3.32 7.72 19.94
N THR A 202 3.19 8.75 20.75
CA THR A 202 3.86 10.02 20.50
C THR A 202 5.07 10.10 21.41
N VAL A 203 6.24 10.38 20.84
CA VAL A 203 7.46 10.65 21.59
C VAL A 203 7.81 12.12 21.42
N LEU A 204 7.87 12.84 22.54
CA LEU A 204 8.33 14.22 22.58
C LEU A 204 9.80 14.21 22.98
N ILE A 205 10.64 14.77 22.13
CA ILE A 205 12.07 14.94 22.38
C ILE A 205 12.30 16.41 22.67
N THR A 206 13.02 16.70 23.76
CA THR A 206 13.34 18.08 24.14
C THR A 206 14.84 18.24 24.28
N VAL A 207 15.41 19.20 23.54
CA VAL A 207 16.84 19.52 23.58
C VAL A 207 17.00 20.97 23.98
N GLY A 208 17.73 21.21 25.07
CA GLY A 208 18.12 22.56 25.49
C GLY A 208 19.27 23.09 24.63
N ALA A 209 19.30 24.40 24.40
CA ALA A 209 20.39 25.05 23.65
C ALA A 209 21.75 24.96 24.37
N GLY A 210 21.76 24.63 25.67
CA GLY A 210 22.96 24.25 26.43
C GLY A 210 23.52 22.85 26.10
N GLY A 211 22.97 22.14 25.11
CA GLY A 211 23.46 20.84 24.65
C GLY A 211 22.97 19.63 25.47
N VAL A 212 22.05 19.85 26.41
CA VAL A 212 21.46 18.80 27.24
C VAL A 212 20.09 18.41 26.69
N ALA A 213 19.89 17.12 26.43
CA ALA A 213 18.57 16.57 26.10
C ALA A 213 17.85 16.15 27.37
N LEU A 214 16.55 16.48 27.48
CA LEU A 214 15.69 15.93 28.52
C LEU A 214 15.29 14.50 28.16
N ASN A 215 14.92 13.73 29.18
CA ASN A 215 14.36 12.40 28.95
C ASN A 215 13.11 12.52 28.05
N PRO A 216 12.98 11.68 27.01
CA PRO A 216 11.86 11.75 26.10
C PRO A 216 10.56 11.45 26.83
N ALA A 217 9.53 12.25 26.59
CA ALA A 217 8.20 11.98 27.10
C ALA A 217 7.45 11.10 26.10
N ILE A 218 7.01 9.93 26.55
CA ILE A 218 6.29 8.97 25.70
C ILE A 218 4.82 8.99 26.09
N ILE A 219 3.98 9.44 25.17
CA ILE A 219 2.53 9.49 25.30
C ILE A 219 1.96 8.30 24.53
N PHE A 220 1.47 7.32 25.28
CA PHE A 220 0.74 6.19 24.72
C PHE A 220 -0.72 6.55 24.45
N LYS A 221 -1.38 5.70 23.68
CA LYS A 221 -2.84 5.79 23.49
C LYS A 221 -3.55 5.82 24.85
N GLY A 222 -4.33 6.86 25.09
CA GLY A 222 -5.24 6.91 26.23
C GLY A 222 -6.26 5.76 26.20
N LEU A 223 -6.34 5.01 27.28
CA LEU A 223 -7.34 3.96 27.47
C LEU A 223 -8.63 4.50 28.10
N ALA A 224 -8.51 5.52 28.95
CA ALA A 224 -9.62 6.19 29.62
C ALA A 224 -9.25 7.65 29.90
N TYR A 225 -10.27 8.50 29.99
CA TYR A 225 -10.14 9.89 30.42
C TYR A 225 -10.44 9.99 31.92
N LEU A 226 -9.50 10.46 32.72
CA LEU A 226 -9.71 10.69 34.15
C LEU A 226 -10.37 12.05 34.35
N VAL A 227 -11.61 12.05 34.86
CA VAL A 227 -12.43 13.26 35.07
C VAL A 227 -11.74 14.28 36.00
N CYS A 228 -10.83 13.84 36.86
CA CYS A 228 -10.05 14.73 37.74
C CYS A 228 -9.13 15.70 36.98
N TRP A 229 -8.79 15.44 35.71
CA TRP A 229 -8.02 16.38 34.88
C TRP A 229 -8.78 17.65 34.52
N LYS A 230 -10.10 17.71 34.77
CA LYS A 230 -10.92 18.92 34.61
C LYS A 230 -11.00 19.78 35.87
N GLN A 231 -10.49 19.31 37.01
CA GLN A 231 -10.85 19.90 38.31
C GLN A 231 -9.91 21.02 38.77
N ASP A 232 -8.73 21.17 38.15
CA ASP A 232 -7.84 22.28 38.46
C ASP A 232 -7.11 22.76 37.20
N ASN A 233 -7.51 23.92 36.67
CA ASN A 233 -6.87 24.59 35.54
C ASN A 233 -6.14 25.84 36.07
N PRO A 234 -4.99 25.69 36.74
CA PRO A 234 -4.27 26.82 37.33
C PRO A 234 -3.77 27.83 36.28
N ALA A 235 -3.74 27.43 35.00
CA ALA A 235 -3.33 28.27 33.89
C ALA A 235 -4.47 29.09 33.26
N ASN A 236 -5.74 28.83 33.62
CA ASN A 236 -6.92 29.42 32.95
C ASN A 236 -6.84 29.38 31.41
N ALA A 237 -6.21 28.35 30.85
CA ALA A 237 -6.14 28.18 29.41
C ALA A 237 -7.56 27.87 28.88
N LEU A 238 -8.02 28.68 27.92
CA LEU A 238 -9.32 28.56 27.23
C LEU A 238 -9.38 27.35 26.30
#